data_AF-A0A6P0T317-F1
#
_entry.id   AF-A0A6P0T317-F1
#
_cell.length_a   1.000
_cell.length_b   1.000
_cell.length_c   1.000
_cell.angle_alpha   90.00
_cell.angle_beta   90.00
_cell.angle_gamma   90.00
#
_symmetry.space_group_name_H-M   'P 1'
#
loop_
_entity.id
_entity.type
_entity.pdbx_description
1 polymer ?
#
loop_
_entity_poly.entity_id
_entity_poly.type
_entity_poly.pdbx_seq_one_letter_code
_entity_poly.pdbx_strand_id
1 'polypeptide(L)'
;ETGGHRPQEMAMVLPYLDSVGMDIKLPSVSGENRWAAHKEFLKVCHNSSVEVFIKLIIDCHTDPTELEQSADLVAAVSPEILVFLQPVTPVDGSGQPIVAPTPEQVLAWQALMKRSVKQVRVIPQTHKMIGQL
;
A
#
# COMPACT_ATOMS: atom_id res chain seq x y z
N GLU A 1 -1.09 -4.62 -11.27
CA GLU A 1 -0.50 -3.76 -10.23
C GLU A 1 -0.51 -2.31 -10.68
N THR A 2 -0.66 -1.36 -9.77
CA THR A 2 -0.80 0.06 -10.10
C THR A 2 -0.46 0.95 -8.91
N GLY A 3 0.06 2.15 -9.18
CA GLY A 3 0.28 3.18 -8.15
C GLY A 3 -0.99 3.88 -7.66
N GLY A 4 -2.20 3.39 -8.00
CA GLY A 4 -3.45 3.77 -7.33
C GLY A 4 -3.92 5.22 -7.47
N HIS A 5 -3.55 5.96 -8.52
CA HIS A 5 -3.79 7.41 -8.60
C HIS A 5 -4.39 7.89 -9.93
N ARG A 6 -4.86 6.96 -10.76
CA ARG A 6 -5.44 7.20 -12.10
C ARG A 6 -6.84 6.60 -12.22
N PRO A 7 -7.84 7.14 -11.50
CA PRO A 7 -9.17 6.53 -11.41
C PRO A 7 -9.88 6.45 -12.78
N GLN A 8 -9.68 7.44 -13.65
CA GLN A 8 -10.31 7.49 -14.97
C GLN A 8 -9.75 6.40 -15.88
N GLU A 9 -8.42 6.26 -15.92
CA GLU A 9 -7.76 5.21 -16.70
C GLU A 9 -8.05 3.82 -16.13
N MET A 10 -8.17 3.70 -14.82
CA MET A 10 -8.56 2.45 -14.16
C MET A 10 -9.95 1.99 -14.62
N ALA A 11 -10.93 2.90 -14.67
CA ALA A 11 -12.29 2.60 -15.11
C ALA A 11 -12.35 1.97 -16.51
N MET A 12 -11.43 2.36 -17.41
CA MET A 12 -11.38 1.82 -18.78
C MET A 12 -10.94 0.35 -18.82
N VAL A 13 -10.10 -0.08 -17.89
CA VAL A 13 -9.51 -1.43 -17.89
C VAL A 13 -10.18 -2.39 -16.90
N LEU A 14 -10.92 -1.88 -15.92
CA LEU A 14 -11.62 -2.67 -14.91
C LEU A 14 -12.44 -3.86 -15.44
N PRO A 15 -13.18 -3.76 -16.56
CA PRO A 15 -13.95 -4.89 -17.09
C PRO A 15 -13.12 -6.11 -17.49
N TYR A 16 -11.79 -5.97 -17.59
CA TYR A 16 -10.88 -7.02 -18.04
C TYR A 16 -9.98 -7.56 -16.92
N LEU A 17 -10.22 -7.18 -15.66
CA LEU A 17 -9.37 -7.52 -14.53
C LEU A 17 -10.14 -8.34 -13.50
N ASP A 18 -9.52 -9.40 -13.00
CA ASP A 18 -10.02 -10.17 -11.85
C ASP A 18 -9.60 -9.53 -10.52
N SER A 19 -8.41 -8.91 -10.49
CA SER A 19 -7.86 -8.31 -9.27
C SER A 19 -6.99 -7.08 -9.52
N VAL A 20 -6.88 -6.24 -8.49
CA VAL A 20 -6.12 -4.99 -8.49
C VAL A 20 -5.26 -4.92 -7.23
N GLY A 21 -3.95 -5.06 -7.41
CA GLY A 21 -2.98 -4.65 -6.40
C GLY A 21 -2.71 -3.15 -6.51
N MET A 22 -3.21 -2.39 -5.55
CA MET A 22 -3.09 -0.93 -5.48
C MET A 22 -2.03 -0.53 -4.47
N ASP A 23 -1.03 0.24 -4.90
CA ASP A 23 -0.10 0.87 -3.98
C ASP A 23 -0.70 2.18 -3.44
N ILE A 24 -0.71 2.33 -2.12
CA ILE A 24 -0.83 3.64 -1.48
C ILE A 24 0.60 4.13 -1.19
N LYS A 25 0.95 5.27 -1.78
CA LYS A 25 2.27 5.85 -1.59
C LYS A 25 2.24 6.78 -0.40
N LEU A 26 3.00 6.42 0.64
CA LEU A 26 3.17 7.23 1.85
C LEU A 26 4.05 8.44 1.53
N PRO A 27 3.63 9.69 1.83
CA PRO A 27 4.47 10.87 1.61
C PRO A 27 5.82 10.80 2.32
N SER A 28 5.87 10.25 3.55
CA SER A 28 7.12 10.05 4.30
C SER A 28 8.15 9.16 3.59
N VAL A 29 7.69 8.22 2.77
CA VAL A 29 8.56 7.24 2.07
C VAL A 29 8.80 7.63 0.61
N SER A 30 7.77 8.11 -0.08
CA SER A 30 7.80 8.37 -1.53
C SER A 30 8.01 9.82 -1.92
N GLY A 31 7.78 10.76 -0.99
CA GLY A 31 7.69 12.19 -1.28
C GLY A 31 6.44 12.61 -2.05
N GLU A 32 5.54 11.68 -2.38
CA GLU A 32 4.36 11.93 -3.20
C GLU A 32 3.09 11.99 -2.33
N ASN A 33 2.33 13.09 -2.41
CA ASN A 33 1.05 13.23 -1.73
C ASN A 33 -0.12 13.03 -2.72
N ARG A 34 -0.78 11.87 -2.64
CA ARG A 34 -1.83 11.45 -3.59
C ARG A 34 -3.13 11.02 -2.93
N TRP A 35 -3.39 11.44 -1.69
CA TRP A 35 -4.53 10.96 -0.89
C TRP A 35 -5.90 11.07 -1.58
N ALA A 36 -6.17 12.21 -2.24
CA ALA A 36 -7.42 12.41 -2.96
C ALA A 36 -7.58 11.42 -4.13
N ALA A 37 -6.53 11.27 -4.95
CA ALA A 37 -6.53 10.35 -6.07
C ALA A 37 -6.63 8.88 -5.60
N HIS A 38 -5.94 8.51 -4.51
CA HIS A 38 -6.03 7.18 -3.92
C HIS A 38 -7.46 6.85 -3.45
N LYS A 39 -8.13 7.82 -2.80
CA LYS A 39 -9.51 7.66 -2.36
C LYS A 39 -10.47 7.43 -3.53
N GLU A 40 -10.35 8.23 -4.58
CA GLU A 40 -11.18 8.08 -5.78
C GLU A 40 -10.90 6.76 -6.51
N PHE A 41 -9.63 6.40 -6.65
CA PHE A 41 -9.21 5.15 -7.27
C PHE A 41 -9.79 3.94 -6.56
N LEU A 42 -9.67 3.87 -5.23
CA LEU A 42 -10.17 2.74 -4.45
C LEU A 42 -11.69 2.60 -4.57
N LYS A 43 -12.42 3.73 -4.58
CA LYS A 43 -13.87 3.73 -4.81
C LYS A 43 -14.24 3.19 -6.19
N VAL A 44 -13.52 3.60 -7.22
CA VAL A 44 -13.76 3.13 -8.60
C VAL A 44 -13.60 1.61 -8.69
N CYS A 45 -12.52 1.06 -8.13
CA CYS A 45 -12.33 -0.39 -8.09
C CYS A 45 -13.40 -1.10 -7.26
N HIS A 46 -13.70 -0.59 -6.06
CA HIS A 46 -14.69 -1.24 -5.19
C HIS A 46 -16.08 -1.29 -5.83
N ASN A 47 -16.50 -0.21 -6.51
CA ASN A 47 -17.80 -0.12 -7.16
C ASN A 47 -17.93 -1.05 -8.38
N SER A 48 -16.83 -1.53 -8.96
CA SER A 48 -16.86 -2.49 -10.07
C SER A 48 -16.80 -3.95 -9.60
N SER A 49 -16.80 -4.20 -8.29
CA SER A 49 -16.71 -5.53 -7.69
C SER A 49 -15.45 -6.34 -8.07
N VAL A 50 -14.38 -5.67 -8.53
CA VAL A 50 -13.09 -6.34 -8.74
C VAL A 50 -12.44 -6.64 -7.38
N GLU A 51 -11.66 -7.72 -7.28
CA GLU A 51 -10.89 -7.95 -6.06
C GLU A 51 -9.82 -6.85 -5.92
N VAL A 52 -9.73 -6.23 -4.75
CA VAL A 52 -8.72 -5.20 -4.48
C VAL A 52 -7.95 -5.55 -3.22
N PHE A 53 -6.64 -5.41 -3.28
CA PHE A 53 -5.78 -5.40 -2.12
C PHE A 53 -4.82 -4.21 -2.17
N ILE A 54 -4.45 -3.75 -0.99
CA ILE A 54 -3.62 -2.56 -0.79
C ILE A 54 -2.20 -2.99 -0.46
N LYS A 55 -1.22 -2.30 -1.03
CA LYS A 55 0.19 -2.42 -0.68
C LYS A 55 0.70 -1.07 -0.20
N LEU A 56 1.38 -1.10 0.94
CA LEU A 56 2.03 0.06 1.55
C LEU A 56 3.51 -0.27 1.69
N ILE A 57 4.35 0.44 0.96
CA ILE A 57 5.80 0.33 1.14
C ILE A 57 6.17 1.13 2.38
N ILE A 58 6.89 0.51 3.31
CA ILE A 58 7.29 1.11 4.58
C ILE A 58 8.82 1.05 4.75
N ASP A 59 9.40 2.12 5.28
CA ASP A 59 10.81 2.21 5.63
C ASP A 59 10.96 2.64 7.11
N CYS A 60 12.19 2.82 7.61
CA CYS A 60 12.40 3.22 9.00
C CYS A 60 11.91 4.65 9.33
N HIS A 61 11.61 5.47 8.31
CA HIS A 61 11.14 6.85 8.42
C HIS A 61 9.63 6.99 8.21
N THR A 62 8.91 5.88 7.93
CA THR A 62 7.45 5.88 7.80
C THR A 62 6.78 6.62 8.96
N ASP A 63 5.99 7.63 8.62
CA ASP A 63 5.16 8.36 9.58
C ASP A 63 3.93 7.50 9.97
N PRO A 64 3.75 7.15 11.26
CA PRO A 64 2.61 6.35 11.70
C PRO A 64 1.25 7.01 11.43
N THR A 65 1.18 8.35 11.36
CA THR A 65 -0.08 9.06 11.08
C THR A 65 -0.54 8.83 9.64
N GLU A 66 0.38 8.60 8.71
CA GLU A 66 0.06 8.26 7.31
C GLU A 66 -0.46 6.82 7.21
N LEU A 67 -0.03 5.92 8.10
CA LEU A 67 -0.56 4.57 8.20
C LEU A 67 -1.99 4.55 8.76
N GLU A 68 -2.27 5.37 9.78
CA GLU A 68 -3.64 5.59 10.28
C GLU A 68 -4.53 6.14 9.17
N GLN A 69 -4.07 7.20 8.49
CA GLN A 69 -4.80 7.80 7.36
C GLN A 69 -5.04 6.79 6.23
N SER A 70 -4.07 5.94 5.92
CA SER A 70 -4.23 4.86 4.94
C SER A 70 -5.28 3.85 5.40
N ALA A 71 -5.23 3.42 6.66
CA ALA A 71 -6.19 2.47 7.21
C ALA A 71 -7.61 3.04 7.20
N ASP A 72 -7.79 4.30 7.55
CA ASP A 72 -9.09 4.98 7.54
C ASP A 72 -9.62 5.20 6.12
N LEU A 73 -8.74 5.54 5.16
CA LEU A 73 -9.09 5.63 3.75
C LEU A 73 -9.63 4.31 3.22
N VAL A 74 -8.97 3.20 3.56
CA VAL A 74 -9.37 1.85 3.16
C VAL A 74 -10.66 1.43 3.86
N ALA A 75 -10.75 1.62 5.18
CA ALA A 75 -11.93 1.25 5.97
C ALA A 75 -13.19 2.03 5.56
N ALA A 76 -13.03 3.28 5.10
CA ALA A 76 -14.13 4.08 4.56
C ALA A 76 -14.72 3.52 3.26
N VAL A 77 -14.00 2.66 2.55
CA VAL A 77 -14.51 1.91 1.39
C VAL A 77 -14.96 0.52 1.83
N SER A 78 -14.07 -0.26 2.45
CA SER A 78 -14.41 -1.51 3.11
C SER A 78 -13.29 -1.93 4.07
N PRO A 79 -13.60 -2.20 5.36
CA PRO A 79 -12.62 -2.68 6.32
C PRO A 79 -12.15 -4.12 6.06
N GLU A 80 -12.80 -4.84 5.12
CA GLU A 80 -12.43 -6.20 4.71
C GLU A 80 -11.27 -6.24 3.70
N ILE A 81 -10.96 -5.10 3.07
CA ILE A 81 -9.90 -5.04 2.06
C ILE A 81 -8.56 -5.43 2.71
N LEU A 82 -7.88 -6.37 2.06
CA LEU A 82 -6.59 -6.87 2.53
C LEU A 82 -5.51 -5.80 2.34
N VAL A 83 -4.79 -5.49 3.41
CA VAL A 83 -3.65 -4.58 3.41
C VAL A 83 -2.36 -5.37 3.61
N PHE A 84 -1.37 -5.12 2.74
CA PHE A 84 -0.01 -5.60 2.88
C PHE A 84 0.92 -4.45 3.24
N LEU A 85 1.57 -4.56 4.40
CA LEU A 85 2.76 -3.78 4.71
C LEU A 85 3.98 -4.46 4.06
N GLN A 86 4.70 -3.72 3.24
CA GLN A 86 5.89 -4.19 2.55
C GLN A 86 7.12 -3.41 2.98
N PRO A 87 7.90 -3.93 3.95
CA PRO A 87 9.20 -3.40 4.28
C PRO A 87 10.07 -3.23 3.03
N VAL A 88 10.65 -2.05 2.85
CA VAL A 88 11.65 -1.81 1.81
C VAL A 88 12.76 -2.84 1.94
N THR A 89 13.15 -3.42 0.82
CA THR A 89 14.29 -4.36 0.77
C THR A 89 15.50 -3.59 0.25
N PRO A 90 16.56 -3.42 1.06
CA PRO A 90 17.82 -2.86 0.59
C PRO A 90 18.37 -3.74 -0.53
N VAL A 91 18.62 -3.16 -1.69
CA VAL A 91 19.33 -3.82 -2.80
C VAL A 91 20.60 -3.02 -3.07
N ASP A 92 21.73 -3.72 -3.10
CA ASP A 92 23.03 -3.12 -3.38
C ASP A 92 22.99 -2.37 -4.72
N GLY A 93 23.50 -1.13 -4.74
CA GLY A 93 23.63 -0.32 -5.96
C GLY A 93 22.58 0.79 -6.17
N SER A 94 21.61 0.97 -5.27
CA SER A 94 20.53 1.97 -5.41
C SER A 94 20.93 3.43 -5.13
N GLY A 95 22.19 3.70 -4.75
CA GLY A 95 22.75 5.06 -4.61
C GLY A 95 22.19 5.90 -3.45
N GLN A 96 21.09 5.49 -2.83
CA GLN A 96 20.53 6.05 -1.60
C GLN A 96 20.41 4.98 -0.53
N PRO A 97 20.64 5.31 0.76
CA PRO A 97 20.46 4.37 1.85
C PRO A 97 18.97 4.05 2.03
N ILE A 98 18.53 2.96 1.42
CA ILE A 98 17.22 2.35 1.70
C ILE A 98 17.37 1.59 3.02
N VAL A 99 16.68 2.06 4.07
CA VAL A 99 16.76 1.46 5.41
C VAL A 99 15.42 0.82 5.75
N ALA A 100 15.41 -0.51 5.89
CA ALA A 100 14.24 -1.26 6.32
C ALA A 100 13.82 -0.87 7.75
N PRO A 101 12.51 -0.90 8.07
CA PRO A 101 12.05 -0.70 9.43
C PRO A 101 12.47 -1.87 10.34
N THR A 102 12.55 -1.62 11.64
CA THR A 102 12.81 -2.70 12.61
C THR A 102 11.59 -3.61 12.75
N PRO A 103 11.77 -4.87 13.20
CA PRO A 103 10.64 -5.76 13.50
C PRO A 103 9.63 -5.15 14.48
N GLU A 104 10.10 -4.41 15.49
CA GLU A 104 9.24 -3.74 16.49
C GLU A 104 8.38 -2.65 15.84
N GLN A 105 8.96 -1.84 14.94
CA GLN A 105 8.21 -0.84 14.18
C GLN A 105 7.12 -1.52 13.35
N VAL A 106 7.45 -2.58 12.62
CA VAL A 106 6.52 -3.32 11.77
C VAL A 106 5.36 -3.91 12.58
N LEU A 107 5.64 -4.53 13.73
CA LEU A 107 4.61 -5.08 14.61
C LEU A 107 3.69 -3.97 15.18
N ALA A 108 4.27 -2.84 15.60
CA ALA A 108 3.51 -1.70 16.10
C ALA A 108 2.60 -1.11 15.02
N TRP A 109 3.11 -0.93 13.81
CA TRP A 109 2.37 -0.43 12.66
C TRP A 109 1.28 -1.39 12.18
N GLN A 110 1.56 -2.69 12.16
CA GLN A 110 0.55 -3.69 11.88
C GLN A 110 -0.59 -3.62 12.91
N ALA A 111 -0.27 -3.54 14.21
CA ALA A 111 -1.27 -3.40 15.27
C ALA A 111 -2.05 -2.09 15.17
N LEU A 112 -1.39 -1.00 14.76
CA LEU A 112 -2.00 0.31 14.55
C LEU A 112 -3.07 0.27 13.47
N MET A 113 -2.71 -0.20 12.27
CA MET A 113 -3.64 -0.27 11.14
C MET A 113 -4.82 -1.22 11.40
N LYS A 114 -4.59 -2.29 12.17
CA LYS A 114 -5.64 -3.26 12.55
C LYS A 114 -6.77 -2.67 13.41
N ARG A 115 -6.62 -1.43 13.89
CA ARG A 115 -7.71 -0.70 14.56
C ARG A 115 -8.83 -0.30 13.60
N SER A 116 -8.51 -0.06 12.31
CA SER A 116 -9.49 0.38 11.30
C SER A 116 -9.77 -0.70 10.24
N VAL A 117 -8.77 -1.51 9.84
CA VAL A 117 -8.92 -2.58 8.83
C VAL A 117 -8.75 -3.96 9.45
N LYS A 118 -9.48 -4.97 8.96
CA LYS A 118 -9.49 -6.31 9.58
C LYS A 118 -8.28 -7.17 9.26
N GLN A 119 -7.74 -7.02 8.06
CA GLN A 119 -6.64 -7.86 7.56
C GLN A 119 -5.42 -7.02 7.19
N VAL A 120 -4.37 -7.12 8.01
CA VAL A 120 -3.07 -6.53 7.74
C VAL A 120 -2.01 -7.63 7.77
N ARG A 121 -1.34 -7.85 6.65
CA ARG A 121 -0.25 -8.83 6.50
C ARG A 121 1.06 -8.09 6.26
N VAL A 122 2.17 -8.70 6.65
CA VAL A 122 3.51 -8.18 6.38
C VAL A 122 4.20 -9.13 5.42
N ILE A 123 4.60 -8.62 4.25
CA ILE A 123 5.33 -9.40 3.24
C ILE A 123 6.45 -8.52 2.68
N PRO A 124 7.73 -8.96 2.68
CA PRO A 124 8.81 -8.17 2.09
C PRO A 124 8.63 -8.00 0.57
N GLN A 125 9.49 -7.21 -0.07
CA GLN A 125 9.53 -7.16 -1.54
C GLN A 125 10.20 -8.45 -2.06
N THR A 126 9.44 -9.55 -2.11
CA THR A 126 9.97 -10.90 -2.40
C THR A 126 10.78 -10.95 -3.70
N HIS A 127 10.35 -10.27 -4.75
CA HIS A 127 11.06 -10.22 -6.03
C HIS A 127 12.48 -9.67 -5.87
N LYS A 128 12.67 -8.60 -5.08
CA LYS A 128 14.00 -8.08 -4.74
C LYS A 128 14.82 -9.08 -3.93
N MET A 129 14.22 -9.72 -2.93
CA MET A 129 14.92 -10.71 -2.09
C MET A 129 15.42 -11.93 -2.87
N ILE A 130 14.71 -12.33 -3.93
CA ILE A 130 15.08 -13.50 -4.76
C ILE A 130 15.82 -13.12 -6.05
N GLY A 131 16.22 -11.85 -6.22
CA GLY A 131 16.99 -11.38 -7.37
C GLY A 131 16.21 -11.30 -8.69
N GLN A 132 14.92 -11.00 -8.63
CA GLN A 132 14.05 -10.78 -9.79
C GLN A 132 13.66 -9.29 -9.83
N LEU A 133 14.35 -8.52 -10.67
CA LEU A 133 14.10 -7.09 -10.93
C LEU A 133 13.63 -6.91 -12.37
#